data_AF-U6DLN7-F1
#
_entry.id   AF-U6DLN7-F1
#
_cell.length_a   1.000
_cell.length_b   1.000
_cell.length_c   1.000
_cell.angle_alpha   90.00
_cell.angle_beta   90.00
_cell.angle_gamma   90.00
#
_symmetry.space_group_name_H-M   'P 1'
#
loop_
_entity.id
_entity.type
_entity.pdbx_description
1 polymer ?
#
loop_
_entity_poly.entity_id
_entity_poly.type
_entity_poly.pdbx_seq_one_letter_code
_entity_poly.pdbx_strand_id
1 'polypeptide(L)'
;MVSQEAITLIQSHLEKGDLQKAVSAISDALRDIDNAPLNIAVIGESGAGTSSFISALLGIGQDDENAAHTGSLEINLERTKYEYKKFPNVMLWDLPSLGTTQLPLHEYLQKMKFGEYDFFIVISATCFKENDLHLTMAIRKMKKHFYFVRTKVDLDLKNLRKLKPSTFNKDEVLQRIRNYYVTQLEKANMGDTNIFLVSSLELSDFDFQRLETMLLRELPIHKHQKHHIFMQYLSTVAEVAIDERRDSLRKKVFLEALKAGTSASSLFMGSFSDNDMEKLEESLSFYRSHFSLDDASLE
;
A
#
# COMPACT_ATOMS: atom_id res chain seq x y z
N MET A 1 -13.70 0.81 6.31
CA MET A 1 -14.99 0.87 7.02
C MET A 1 -15.97 1.72 6.23
N VAL A 2 -17.17 1.21 5.92
CA VAL A 2 -18.27 1.93 5.24
C VAL A 2 -18.45 3.33 5.87
N SER A 3 -18.63 4.38 5.06
CA SER A 3 -18.76 5.75 5.59
C SER A 3 -19.94 5.84 6.56
N GLN A 4 -19.82 6.71 7.58
CA GLN A 4 -20.90 6.88 8.57
C GLN A 4 -22.21 7.34 7.89
N GLU A 5 -22.10 8.11 6.81
CA GLU A 5 -23.23 8.53 5.97
C GLU A 5 -23.90 7.33 5.29
N ALA A 6 -23.12 6.42 4.70
CA ALA A 6 -23.64 5.20 4.09
C ALA A 6 -24.26 4.26 5.14
N ILE A 7 -23.65 4.12 6.33
CA ILE A 7 -24.23 3.36 7.44
C ILE A 7 -25.58 3.94 7.86
N THR A 8 -25.65 5.26 8.03
CA THR A 8 -26.89 5.95 8.41
C THR A 8 -27.98 5.81 7.34
N LEU A 9 -27.60 5.86 6.06
CA LEU A 9 -28.51 5.67 4.94
C LEU A 9 -29.07 4.25 4.91
N ILE A 10 -28.21 3.25 5.07
CA ILE A 10 -28.58 1.83 5.14
C ILE A 10 -29.52 1.58 6.33
N GLN A 11 -29.19 2.10 7.51
CA GLN A 11 -30.04 2.01 8.71
C GLN A 11 -31.41 2.64 8.48
N SER A 12 -31.46 3.83 7.86
CA SER A 12 -32.73 4.50 7.56
C SER A 12 -33.63 3.69 6.62
N HIS A 13 -33.05 3.02 5.62
CA HIS A 13 -33.80 2.18 4.71
C HIS A 13 -34.30 0.90 5.38
N LEU A 14 -33.51 0.30 6.26
CA LEU A 14 -33.90 -0.87 7.05
C LEU A 14 -35.02 -0.55 8.06
N GLU A 15 -34.95 0.58 8.76
CA GLU A 15 -35.98 1.04 9.70
C GLU A 15 -37.33 1.30 9.02
N LYS A 16 -37.31 1.72 7.76
CA LYS A 16 -38.51 1.97 6.94
C LYS A 16 -39.05 0.70 6.26
N GLY A 17 -38.39 -0.45 6.45
CA GLY A 17 -38.74 -1.71 5.78
C GLY A 17 -38.49 -1.70 4.27
N ASP A 18 -37.75 -0.72 3.76
CA ASP A 18 -37.45 -0.58 2.33
C ASP A 18 -36.17 -1.36 1.99
N LEU A 19 -36.34 -2.69 1.89
CA LEU A 19 -35.25 -3.62 1.67
C LEU A 19 -34.54 -3.39 0.31
N GLN A 20 -35.28 -2.99 -0.72
CA GLN A 20 -34.69 -2.70 -2.04
C GLN A 20 -33.75 -1.49 -1.98
N LYS A 21 -34.16 -0.40 -1.32
CA LYS A 21 -33.26 0.76 -1.16
C LYS A 21 -32.08 0.46 -0.24
N ALA A 22 -32.26 -0.36 0.80
CA ALA A 22 -31.14 -0.80 1.65
C ALA A 22 -30.10 -1.59 0.84
N VAL A 23 -30.54 -2.54 0.00
CA VAL A 23 -29.67 -3.33 -0.88
C VAL A 23 -28.95 -2.47 -1.92
N SER A 24 -29.64 -1.49 -2.50
CA SER A 24 -29.02 -0.53 -3.42
C SER A 24 -27.93 0.27 -2.70
N ALA A 25 -28.24 0.85 -1.54
CA ALA A 25 -27.28 1.64 -0.77
C ALA A 25 -26.06 0.82 -0.32
N ILE A 26 -26.23 -0.46 0.03
CA ILE A 26 -25.12 -1.37 0.31
C ILE A 26 -24.29 -1.64 -0.95
N SER A 27 -24.94 -1.89 -2.09
CA SER A 27 -24.25 -2.19 -3.35
C SER A 27 -23.48 -0.98 -3.88
N ASP A 28 -24.05 0.22 -3.76
CA ASP A 28 -23.40 1.48 -4.12
C ASP A 28 -22.20 1.75 -3.21
N ALA A 29 -22.36 1.55 -1.90
CA ALA A 29 -21.26 1.66 -0.96
C ALA A 29 -20.13 0.67 -1.29
N LEU A 30 -20.44 -0.60 -1.58
CA LEU A 30 -19.44 -1.59 -1.98
C LEU A 30 -18.77 -1.24 -3.32
N ARG A 31 -19.53 -0.73 -4.29
CA ARG A 31 -18.98 -0.33 -5.60
C ARG A 31 -18.05 0.88 -5.50
N ASP A 32 -18.38 1.85 -4.65
CA ASP A 32 -17.54 3.01 -4.39
C ASP A 32 -16.25 2.63 -3.68
N ILE A 33 -16.31 1.62 -2.81
CA ILE A 33 -15.13 1.02 -2.17
C ILE A 33 -14.23 0.37 -3.21
N ASP A 34 -14.81 -0.48 -4.06
CA ASP A 34 -14.05 -1.27 -5.03
C ASP A 34 -13.38 -0.37 -6.07
N ASN A 35 -14.02 0.73 -6.49
CA ASN A 35 -13.55 1.60 -7.58
C ASN A 35 -12.74 2.83 -7.15
N ALA A 36 -12.54 3.08 -5.85
CA ALA A 36 -11.84 4.29 -5.43
C ALA A 36 -10.33 4.21 -5.75
N PRO A 37 -9.73 5.17 -6.49
CA PRO A 37 -8.30 5.15 -6.83
C PRO A 37 -7.42 5.54 -5.65
N LEU A 38 -6.35 4.79 -5.41
CA LEU A 38 -5.29 5.04 -4.43
C LEU A 38 -4.02 5.42 -5.20
N ASN A 39 -3.54 6.65 -5.03
CA ASN A 39 -2.36 7.13 -5.73
C ASN A 39 -1.21 7.30 -4.74
N ILE A 40 -0.16 6.51 -4.91
CA ILE A 40 1.03 6.51 -4.06
C ILE A 40 2.17 7.08 -4.89
N ALA A 41 2.73 8.20 -4.45
CA ALA A 41 3.94 8.73 -5.08
C ALA A 41 5.17 8.09 -4.44
N VAL A 42 6.08 7.61 -5.26
CA VAL A 42 7.40 7.11 -4.86
C VAL A 42 8.43 8.05 -5.46
N ILE A 43 9.29 8.59 -4.60
CA ILE A 43 10.28 9.58 -5.00
C ILE A 43 11.60 9.25 -4.36
N GLY A 44 12.64 9.17 -5.16
CA GLY A 44 14.00 8.96 -4.70
C GLY A 44 14.98 9.49 -5.71
N GLU A 45 16.22 9.67 -5.29
CA GLU A 45 17.27 10.09 -6.21
C GLU A 45 17.60 9.02 -7.25
N SER A 46 18.21 9.44 -8.35
CA SER A 46 18.76 8.50 -9.32
C SER A 46 19.76 7.57 -8.64
N GLY A 47 19.59 6.26 -8.87
CA GLY A 47 20.40 5.23 -8.23
C GLY A 47 20.04 4.93 -6.77
N ALA A 48 19.02 5.58 -6.19
CA ALA A 48 18.52 5.22 -4.85
C ALA A 48 17.75 3.88 -4.84
N GLY A 49 17.44 3.32 -6.01
CA GLY A 49 16.74 2.05 -6.12
C GLY A 49 15.22 2.19 -6.11
N THR A 50 14.69 3.35 -6.49
CA THR A 50 13.25 3.60 -6.63
C THR A 50 12.57 2.56 -7.51
N SER A 51 13.08 2.32 -8.72
CA SER A 51 12.52 1.35 -9.65
C SER A 51 12.56 -0.07 -9.06
N SER A 52 13.69 -0.50 -8.49
CA SER A 52 13.79 -1.80 -7.83
C SER A 52 12.82 -1.95 -6.65
N PHE A 53 12.61 -0.89 -5.88
CA PHE A 53 11.64 -0.86 -4.78
C PHE A 53 10.19 -0.94 -5.28
N ILE A 54 9.85 -0.21 -6.36
CA ILE A 54 8.52 -0.28 -6.98
C ILE A 54 8.26 -1.70 -7.48
N SER A 55 9.19 -2.31 -8.21
CA SER A 55 9.05 -3.70 -8.67
C SER A 55 8.87 -4.68 -7.51
N ALA A 56 9.63 -4.50 -6.42
CA ALA A 56 9.50 -5.32 -5.21
C ALA A 56 8.12 -5.16 -4.56
N LEU A 57 7.62 -3.94 -4.40
CA LEU A 57 6.28 -3.67 -3.86
C LEU A 57 5.18 -4.20 -4.79
N LEU A 58 5.44 -4.20 -6.10
CA LEU A 58 4.56 -4.79 -7.09
C LEU A 58 4.66 -6.31 -7.14
N GLY A 59 5.58 -6.97 -6.43
CA GLY A 59 5.82 -8.41 -6.55
C GLY A 59 6.21 -8.86 -7.96
N ILE A 60 6.78 -7.95 -8.76
CA ILE A 60 7.19 -8.19 -10.14
C ILE A 60 8.69 -8.49 -10.15
N GLY A 61 9.08 -9.59 -10.80
CA GLY A 61 10.49 -9.92 -11.01
C GLY A 61 11.19 -8.85 -11.86
N GLN A 62 12.48 -8.58 -11.59
CA GLN A 62 13.21 -7.51 -12.31
C GLN A 62 13.30 -7.74 -13.83
N ASP A 63 13.14 -8.98 -14.28
CA ASP A 63 13.19 -9.37 -15.70
C ASP A 63 11.81 -9.37 -16.40
N ASP A 64 10.74 -8.98 -15.70
CA ASP A 64 9.40 -8.86 -16.30
C ASP A 64 9.33 -7.60 -17.18
N GLU A 65 8.64 -7.68 -18.31
CA GLU A 65 8.44 -6.52 -19.21
C GLU A 65 7.76 -5.34 -18.50
N ASN A 66 6.97 -5.61 -17.46
CA ASN A 66 6.25 -4.63 -16.64
C ASN A 66 7.05 -4.18 -15.41
N ALA A 67 8.28 -4.67 -15.22
CA ALA A 67 9.15 -4.21 -14.15
C ALA A 67 9.44 -2.71 -14.32
N ALA A 68 9.61 -2.00 -13.21
CA ALA A 68 10.13 -0.66 -13.26
C ALA A 68 11.59 -0.72 -13.73
N HIS A 69 11.81 -0.38 -15.00
CA HIS A 69 13.12 -0.44 -15.64
C HIS A 69 14.06 0.58 -15.00
N THR A 70 15.23 0.09 -14.60
CA THR A 70 16.26 0.92 -14.01
C THR A 70 17.00 1.66 -15.12
N GLY A 71 16.63 2.92 -15.35
CA GLY A 71 17.44 3.87 -16.11
C GLY A 71 17.04 4.06 -17.57
N SER A 72 16.39 5.18 -17.84
CA SER A 72 16.87 6.00 -18.96
C SER A 72 17.89 6.99 -18.40
N LEU A 73 19.03 7.15 -19.09
CA LEU A 73 19.96 8.27 -18.88
C LEU A 73 19.30 9.62 -19.22
N GLU A 74 18.11 9.60 -19.83
CA GLU A 74 17.33 10.78 -20.10
C GLU A 74 16.67 11.29 -18.82
N ILE A 75 16.81 12.58 -18.59
CA ILE A 75 16.09 13.32 -17.55
C ILE A 75 14.62 13.33 -17.95
N ASN A 76 13.90 12.24 -17.65
CA ASN A 76 12.48 12.22 -17.88
C ASN A 76 11.81 13.08 -16.80
N LEU A 77 11.27 14.22 -17.20
CA LEU A 77 10.53 15.14 -16.32
C LEU A 77 9.07 14.72 -16.17
N GLU A 78 8.71 13.50 -16.58
CA GLU A 78 7.38 12.94 -16.48
C GLU A 78 7.31 11.92 -15.35
N ARG A 79 6.15 11.89 -14.69
CA ARG A 79 5.81 10.86 -13.70
C ARG A 79 5.44 9.57 -14.42
N THR A 80 5.98 8.44 -13.97
CA THR A 80 5.67 7.14 -14.55
C THR A 80 4.64 6.42 -13.69
N LYS A 81 3.55 5.96 -14.31
CA LYS A 81 2.50 5.22 -13.64
C LYS A 81 2.80 3.73 -13.72
N TYR A 82 2.77 3.06 -12.58
CA TYR A 82 2.81 1.61 -12.47
C TYR A 82 1.48 1.13 -11.91
N GLU A 83 0.79 0.35 -12.73
CA GLU A 83 -0.46 -0.28 -12.36
C GLU A 83 -0.19 -1.65 -11.76
N TYR A 84 -1.01 -1.98 -10.79
CA TYR A 84 -0.96 -3.29 -10.22
C TYR A 84 -1.95 -4.22 -10.90
N LYS A 85 -1.43 -5.25 -11.59
CA LYS A 85 -2.26 -6.20 -12.36
C LYS A 85 -3.37 -6.84 -11.54
N LYS A 86 -3.13 -7.13 -10.24
CA LYS A 86 -4.14 -7.74 -9.35
C LYS A 86 -5.14 -6.74 -8.77
N PHE A 87 -4.79 -5.46 -8.68
CA PHE A 87 -5.69 -4.41 -8.19
C PHE A 87 -5.50 -3.11 -8.98
N PRO A 88 -6.28 -2.90 -10.06
CA PRO A 88 -6.13 -1.74 -10.93
C PRO A 88 -6.46 -0.42 -10.23
N ASN A 89 -6.97 -0.42 -9.00
CA ASN A 89 -7.30 0.80 -8.25
C ASN A 89 -6.16 1.30 -7.35
N VAL A 90 -5.03 0.58 -7.29
CA VAL A 90 -3.80 1.04 -6.63
C VAL A 90 -2.76 1.40 -7.68
N MET A 91 -2.35 2.66 -7.67
CA MET A 91 -1.38 3.22 -8.61
C MET A 91 -0.13 3.66 -7.87
N LEU A 92 1.01 3.09 -8.24
CA LEU A 92 2.31 3.61 -7.83
C LEU A 92 2.78 4.59 -8.91
N TRP A 93 3.27 5.74 -8.48
CA TRP A 93 3.78 6.78 -9.35
C TRP A 93 5.25 6.99 -9.05
N ASP A 94 6.13 6.62 -9.98
CA ASP A 94 7.55 6.96 -9.90
C ASP A 94 7.72 8.43 -10.30
N LEU A 95 8.22 9.24 -9.38
CA LEU A 95 8.45 10.66 -9.59
C LEU A 95 9.94 10.92 -9.83
N PRO A 96 10.29 11.72 -10.86
CA PRO A 96 11.67 12.08 -11.10
C PRO A 96 12.22 12.88 -9.92
N SER A 97 13.46 12.63 -9.55
CA SER A 97 14.05 13.28 -8.38
C SER A 97 14.13 14.80 -8.56
N LEU A 98 13.86 15.57 -7.49
CA LEU A 98 13.96 17.05 -7.55
C LEU A 98 15.33 17.49 -8.08
N GLY A 99 16.41 16.85 -7.62
CA GLY A 99 17.78 17.18 -8.00
C GLY A 99 18.09 16.96 -9.49
N THR A 100 17.40 16.05 -10.17
CA THR A 100 17.57 15.83 -11.62
C THR A 100 16.78 16.81 -12.48
N THR A 101 15.76 17.47 -11.92
CA THR A 101 14.82 18.27 -12.73
C THR A 101 15.28 19.70 -13.00
N GLN A 102 16.26 20.23 -12.26
CA GLN A 102 16.66 21.66 -12.26
C GLN A 102 15.51 22.66 -12.03
N LEU A 103 14.32 22.19 -11.62
CA LEU A 103 13.14 23.02 -11.37
C LEU A 103 13.20 23.60 -9.94
N PRO A 104 12.73 24.85 -9.75
CA PRO A 104 12.41 25.34 -8.42
C PRO A 104 11.38 24.45 -7.73
N LEU A 105 11.49 24.28 -6.41
CA LEU A 105 10.62 23.39 -5.63
C LEU A 105 9.13 23.62 -5.91
N HIS A 106 8.68 24.87 -5.98
CA HIS A 106 7.26 25.17 -6.19
C HIS A 106 6.74 24.70 -7.57
N GLU A 107 7.54 24.88 -8.63
CA GLU A 107 7.20 24.41 -9.99
C GLU A 107 7.21 22.89 -10.05
N TYR A 108 8.19 22.27 -9.38
CA TYR A 108 8.27 20.82 -9.27
C TYR A 108 7.02 20.23 -8.61
N LEU A 109 6.57 20.78 -7.47
CA LEU A 109 5.39 20.30 -6.76
C LEU A 109 4.11 20.41 -7.60
N GLN A 110 3.98 21.49 -8.39
CA GLN A 110 2.86 21.68 -9.32
C GLN A 110 2.94 20.72 -10.50
N LYS A 111 4.09 20.65 -11.18
CA LYS A 111 4.30 19.80 -12.36
C LYS A 111 4.11 18.32 -12.05
N MET A 112 4.62 17.88 -10.89
CA MET A 112 4.43 16.51 -10.41
C MET A 112 3.06 16.27 -9.78
N LYS A 113 2.20 17.29 -9.69
CA LYS A 113 0.81 17.19 -9.21
C LYS A 113 0.70 16.61 -7.80
N PHE A 114 1.48 17.14 -6.85
CA PHE A 114 1.53 16.66 -5.47
C PHE A 114 0.17 16.59 -4.76
N GLY A 115 -0.83 17.36 -5.23
CA GLY A 115 -2.19 17.30 -4.71
C GLY A 115 -2.96 16.01 -5.03
N GLU A 116 -2.59 15.29 -6.10
CA GLU A 116 -3.30 14.09 -6.58
C GLU A 116 -2.95 12.82 -5.78
N TYR A 117 -1.85 12.82 -5.03
CA TYR A 117 -1.40 11.65 -4.28
C TYR A 117 -2.00 11.60 -2.87
N ASP A 118 -2.24 10.38 -2.41
CA ASP A 118 -2.76 10.11 -1.08
C ASP A 118 -1.66 10.18 -0.02
N PHE A 119 -0.50 9.61 -0.33
CA PHE A 119 0.70 9.68 0.47
C PHE A 119 1.95 9.48 -0.40
N PHE A 120 3.11 9.72 0.22
CA PHE A 120 4.41 9.69 -0.44
C PHE A 120 5.34 8.65 0.21
N ILE A 121 6.16 8.01 -0.60
CA ILE A 121 7.28 7.17 -0.16
C ILE A 121 8.55 7.86 -0.63
N VAL A 122 9.34 8.36 0.31
CA VAL A 122 10.61 9.05 0.04
C VAL A 122 11.76 8.06 0.22
N ILE A 123 12.44 7.73 -0.87
CA ILE A 123 13.50 6.74 -0.94
C ILE A 123 14.87 7.42 -0.93
N SER A 124 15.74 6.92 -0.06
CA SER A 124 17.15 7.29 0.01
C SER A 124 18.02 6.04 0.13
N ALA A 125 19.18 6.01 -0.52
CA ALA A 125 20.10 4.87 -0.46
C ALA A 125 21.41 5.16 0.28
N THR A 126 21.71 6.41 0.63
CA THR A 126 22.98 6.77 1.26
C THR A 126 22.79 7.83 2.33
N CYS A 127 23.07 9.10 2.02
CA CYS A 127 22.93 10.23 2.92
C CYS A 127 21.62 10.97 2.67
N PHE A 128 21.13 11.63 3.73
CA PHE A 128 19.98 12.51 3.65
C PHE A 128 20.42 13.79 2.94
N LYS A 129 19.83 14.08 1.77
CA LYS A 129 20.20 15.29 1.02
C LYS A 129 19.29 16.46 1.36
N GLU A 130 19.78 17.66 1.11
CA GLU A 130 19.01 18.90 1.33
C GLU A 130 17.72 18.92 0.49
N ASN A 131 17.75 18.35 -0.71
CA ASN A 131 16.56 18.20 -1.55
C ASN A 131 15.50 17.29 -0.92
N ASP A 132 15.89 16.18 -0.29
CA ASP A 132 14.98 15.28 0.42
C ASP A 132 14.32 16.02 1.60
N LEU A 133 15.08 16.90 2.26
CA LEU A 133 14.57 17.73 3.35
C LEU A 133 13.52 18.74 2.87
N HIS A 134 13.83 19.51 1.83
CA HIS A 134 12.91 20.49 1.28
C HIS A 134 11.62 19.84 0.78
N LEU A 135 11.74 18.66 0.17
CA LEU A 135 10.62 17.86 -0.29
C LEU A 135 9.72 17.40 0.87
N THR A 136 10.31 16.76 1.89
CA THR A 136 9.56 16.25 3.05
C THR A 136 8.89 17.39 3.83
N MET A 137 9.55 18.54 3.97
CA MET A 137 8.95 19.76 4.53
C MET A 137 7.74 20.25 3.71
N ALA A 138 7.83 20.23 2.37
CA ALA A 138 6.73 20.64 1.52
C ALA A 138 5.53 19.68 1.64
N ILE A 139 5.77 18.36 1.64
CA ILE A 139 4.74 17.34 1.83
C ILE A 139 4.02 17.54 3.18
N ARG A 140 4.77 17.78 4.26
CA ARG A 140 4.22 18.07 5.60
C ARG A 140 3.37 19.34 5.62
N LYS A 141 3.82 20.42 4.96
CA LYS A 141 3.03 21.66 4.81
C LYS A 141 1.71 21.43 4.06
N MET A 142 1.68 20.49 3.12
CA MET A 142 0.48 20.07 2.41
C MET A 142 -0.43 19.15 3.24
N LYS A 143 -0.07 18.85 4.50
CA LYS A 143 -0.80 17.92 5.39
C LYS A 143 -0.97 16.53 4.78
N LYS A 144 0.00 16.10 3.98
CA LYS A 144 0.04 14.75 3.38
C LYS A 144 0.98 13.87 4.20
N HIS A 145 0.66 12.58 4.27
CA HIS A 145 1.51 11.60 4.93
C HIS A 145 2.68 11.21 4.02
N PHE A 146 3.83 10.93 4.62
CA PHE A 146 4.95 10.34 3.91
C PHE A 146 5.70 9.34 4.79
N TYR A 147 6.33 8.38 4.12
CA TYR A 147 7.19 7.38 4.75
C TYR A 147 8.60 7.55 4.22
N PHE A 148 9.58 7.44 5.11
CA PHE A 148 10.97 7.49 4.72
C PHE A 148 11.54 6.08 4.61
N VAL A 149 12.07 5.72 3.44
CA VAL A 149 12.56 4.38 3.14
C VAL A 149 14.04 4.45 2.78
N ARG A 150 14.88 3.86 3.64
CA ARG A 150 16.30 3.67 3.39
C ARG A 150 16.52 2.32 2.71
N THR A 151 16.73 2.35 1.40
CA THR A 151 17.00 1.16 0.56
C THR A 151 18.46 0.75 0.62
N LYS A 152 18.82 -0.45 0.12
CA LYS A 152 20.20 -0.93 -0.03
C LYS A 152 20.97 -1.13 1.27
N VAL A 153 20.28 -1.38 2.39
CA VAL A 153 20.95 -1.66 3.67
C VAL A 153 21.72 -2.98 3.66
N ASP A 154 21.34 -3.92 2.81
CA ASP A 154 22.08 -5.15 2.51
C ASP A 154 23.51 -4.84 2.02
N LEU A 155 23.66 -3.83 1.16
CA LEU A 155 24.95 -3.41 0.62
C LEU A 155 25.82 -2.74 1.69
N ASP A 156 25.24 -1.90 2.55
CA ASP A 156 25.96 -1.30 3.68
C ASP A 156 26.50 -2.37 4.62
N LEU A 157 25.67 -3.34 4.97
CA LEU A 157 26.05 -4.46 5.84
C LEU A 157 27.14 -5.31 5.19
N LYS A 158 27.00 -5.64 3.91
CA LYS A 158 28.01 -6.40 3.15
C LYS A 158 29.35 -5.68 3.11
N ASN A 159 29.34 -4.37 2.86
CA ASN A 159 30.55 -3.55 2.80
C ASN A 159 31.22 -3.43 4.18
N LEU A 160 30.45 -3.14 5.24
CA LEU A 160 30.99 -3.01 6.59
C LEU A 160 31.52 -4.35 7.13
N ARG A 161 30.85 -5.47 6.83
CA ARG A 161 31.32 -6.81 7.19
C ARG A 161 32.67 -7.13 6.56
N LYS A 162 32.89 -6.71 5.31
CA LYS A 162 34.18 -6.87 4.62
C LYS A 162 35.27 -5.95 5.16
N LEU A 163 34.93 -4.69 5.46
CA LEU A 163 35.89 -3.70 5.93
C LEU A 163 36.32 -3.91 7.39
N LYS A 164 35.39 -4.35 8.26
CA LYS A 164 35.61 -4.47 9.70
C LYS A 164 35.04 -5.79 10.27
N PRO A 165 35.51 -6.95 9.81
CA PRO A 165 34.92 -8.24 10.18
C PRO A 165 34.95 -8.52 11.68
N SER A 166 35.99 -8.08 12.40
CA SER A 166 36.17 -8.34 13.84
C SER A 166 35.25 -7.52 14.75
N THR A 167 34.66 -6.42 14.25
CA THR A 167 33.78 -5.52 15.03
C THR A 167 32.40 -5.37 14.40
N PHE A 168 32.09 -6.22 13.41
CA PHE A 168 30.84 -6.16 12.69
C PHE A 168 29.69 -6.68 13.56
N ASN A 169 28.69 -5.83 13.76
CA ASN A 169 27.43 -6.17 14.38
C ASN A 169 26.29 -5.61 13.51
N LYS A 170 25.41 -6.50 13.00
CA LYS A 170 24.30 -6.14 12.10
C LYS A 170 23.37 -5.12 12.77
N ASP A 171 22.96 -5.37 13.99
CA ASP A 171 21.98 -4.55 14.71
C ASP A 171 22.53 -3.17 15.05
N GLU A 172 23.80 -3.09 15.49
CA GLU A 172 24.45 -1.80 15.74
C GLU A 172 24.54 -0.95 14.46
N VAL A 173 24.84 -1.57 13.32
CA VAL A 173 24.92 -0.85 12.04
C VAL A 173 23.54 -0.33 11.65
N LEU A 174 22.51 -1.16 11.70
CA LEU A 174 21.13 -0.77 11.40
C LEU A 174 20.65 0.35 12.34
N GLN A 175 20.95 0.26 13.64
CA GLN A 175 20.60 1.29 14.61
C GLN A 175 21.33 2.61 14.33
N ARG A 176 22.62 2.57 13.97
CA ARG A 176 23.38 3.77 13.57
C ARG A 176 22.79 4.43 12.33
N ILE A 177 22.41 3.66 11.32
CA ILE A 177 21.75 4.17 10.11
C ILE A 177 20.42 4.82 10.49
N ARG A 178 19.58 4.15 11.29
CA ARG A 178 18.29 4.70 11.72
C ARG A 178 18.46 6.00 12.51
N ASN A 179 19.37 6.02 13.49
CA ASN A 179 19.64 7.20 14.32
C ASN A 179 20.14 8.39 13.50
N TYR A 180 20.93 8.14 12.45
CA TYR A 180 21.36 9.20 11.53
C TYR A 180 20.14 9.89 10.89
N TYR A 181 19.18 9.13 10.35
CA TYR A 181 17.99 9.70 9.72
C TYR A 181 17.07 10.39 10.72
N VAL A 182 16.86 9.80 11.91
CA VAL A 182 16.10 10.45 13.01
C VAL A 182 16.71 11.83 13.31
N THR A 183 18.02 11.90 13.51
CA THR A 183 18.72 13.15 13.83
C THR A 183 18.57 14.20 12.71
N GLN A 184 18.57 13.80 11.44
CA GLN A 184 18.36 14.75 10.34
C GLN A 184 16.92 15.26 10.26
N LEU A 185 15.95 14.37 10.48
CA LEU A 185 14.53 14.72 10.44
C LEU A 185 14.12 15.55 11.67
N GLU A 186 14.72 15.31 12.85
CA GLU A 186 14.52 16.11 14.05
C GLU A 186 14.92 17.58 13.85
N LYS A 187 16.03 17.86 13.15
CA LYS A 187 16.45 19.23 12.81
C LYS A 187 15.39 20.00 12.01
N ALA A 188 14.49 19.28 11.36
CA ALA A 188 13.41 19.82 10.55
C ALA A 188 12.03 19.72 11.24
N ASN A 189 11.99 19.42 12.54
CA ASN A 189 10.78 19.16 13.31
C ASN A 189 9.94 18.01 12.73
N MET A 190 10.61 16.97 12.23
CA MET A 190 10.01 15.76 11.65
C MET A 190 10.47 14.46 12.33
N GLY A 191 10.88 14.53 13.60
CA GLY A 191 11.35 13.36 14.37
C GLY A 191 10.29 12.27 14.60
N ASP A 192 9.01 12.57 14.35
CA ASP A 192 7.87 11.65 14.37
C ASP A 192 7.73 10.79 13.11
N THR A 193 8.58 11.01 12.10
CA THR A 193 8.48 10.29 10.81
C THR A 193 8.89 8.82 10.95
N ASN A 194 8.07 7.91 10.41
CA ASN A 194 8.41 6.50 10.30
C ASN A 194 9.55 6.27 9.29
N ILE A 195 10.65 5.66 9.76
CA ILE A 195 11.82 5.31 8.95
C ILE A 195 11.90 3.79 8.81
N PHE A 196 11.94 3.30 7.57
CA PHE A 196 12.05 1.89 7.23
C PHE A 196 13.38 1.62 6.54
N LEU A 197 14.14 0.68 7.09
CA LEU A 197 15.38 0.17 6.50
C LEU A 197 15.02 -1.07 5.69
N VAL A 198 15.28 -1.08 4.39
CA VAL A 198 14.82 -2.15 3.50
C VAL A 198 15.86 -2.58 2.48
N SER A 199 15.73 -3.82 2.02
CA SER A 199 16.37 -4.31 0.81
C SER A 199 15.30 -4.74 -0.18
N SER A 200 15.38 -4.25 -1.42
CA SER A 200 14.49 -4.72 -2.50
C SER A 200 14.85 -6.12 -3.00
N LEU A 201 15.95 -6.72 -2.51
CA LEU A 201 16.39 -8.07 -2.85
C LEU A 201 16.00 -9.09 -1.77
N GLU A 202 15.92 -8.64 -0.51
CA GLU A 202 15.67 -9.49 0.66
C GLU A 202 14.39 -9.03 1.37
N LEU A 203 13.22 -9.28 0.76
CA LEU A 203 11.92 -8.78 1.24
C LEU A 203 11.48 -9.35 2.59
N SER A 204 12.03 -10.49 2.99
CA SER A 204 11.74 -11.14 4.28
C SER A 204 12.63 -10.66 5.42
N ASP A 205 13.67 -9.86 5.15
CA ASP A 205 14.56 -9.28 6.16
C ASP A 205 14.24 -7.78 6.36
N PHE A 206 14.82 -7.19 7.41
CA PHE A 206 14.71 -5.77 7.75
C PHE A 206 13.25 -5.30 7.98
N ASP A 207 12.92 -4.08 7.55
CA ASP A 207 11.63 -3.44 7.80
C ASP A 207 10.65 -3.58 6.63
N PHE A 208 10.91 -4.39 5.59
CA PHE A 208 10.05 -4.40 4.40
C PHE A 208 8.62 -4.85 4.74
N GLN A 209 8.46 -5.96 5.48
CA GLN A 209 7.15 -6.41 5.96
C GLN A 209 6.45 -5.40 6.89
N ARG A 210 7.24 -4.68 7.69
CA ARG A 210 6.72 -3.63 8.58
C ARG A 210 6.25 -2.42 7.78
N LEU A 211 6.97 -2.04 6.72
CA LEU A 211 6.57 -0.99 5.79
C LEU A 211 5.26 -1.37 5.12
N GLU A 212 5.15 -2.58 4.59
CA GLU A 212 3.90 -3.11 4.04
C GLU A 212 2.75 -2.98 5.04
N THR A 213 2.94 -3.47 6.27
CA THR A 213 1.94 -3.37 7.35
C THR A 213 1.56 -1.93 7.72
N MET A 214 2.51 -1.00 7.65
CA MET A 214 2.22 0.42 7.94
C MET A 214 1.46 1.08 6.79
N LEU A 215 1.87 0.83 5.55
CA LEU A 215 1.17 1.28 4.35
C LEU A 215 -0.29 0.79 4.34
N LEU A 216 -0.56 -0.39 4.94
CA LEU A 216 -1.90 -0.93 5.17
C LEU A 216 -2.72 -0.12 6.16
N ARG A 217 -2.18 0.06 7.36
CA ARG A 217 -2.92 0.63 8.48
C ARG A 217 -3.19 2.11 8.32
N GLU A 218 -2.26 2.85 7.73
CA GLU A 218 -2.29 4.31 7.62
C GLU A 218 -2.93 4.83 6.32
N LEU A 219 -3.66 3.98 5.58
CA LEU A 219 -4.54 4.46 4.50
C LEU A 219 -5.52 5.51 5.07
N PRO A 220 -5.75 6.65 4.37
CA PRO A 220 -6.59 7.75 4.88
C PRO A 220 -7.93 7.24 5.42
N ILE A 221 -8.48 7.86 6.48
CA ILE A 221 -9.68 7.32 7.16
C ILE A 221 -10.88 7.10 6.22
N HIS A 222 -11.09 8.02 5.29
CA HIS A 222 -12.11 7.93 4.23
C HIS A 222 -11.79 6.86 3.16
N LYS A 223 -10.55 6.36 3.14
CA LYS A 223 -10.01 5.25 2.35
C LYS A 223 -9.65 4.01 3.19
N HIS A 224 -9.91 3.97 4.50
CA HIS A 224 -9.76 2.76 5.34
C HIS A 224 -10.64 1.60 4.83
N GLN A 225 -11.57 1.89 3.94
CA GLN A 225 -12.30 0.88 3.19
C GLN A 225 -11.37 0.06 2.30
N LYS A 226 -10.32 0.64 1.75
CA LYS A 226 -9.30 -0.04 0.91
C LYS A 226 -8.31 -0.88 1.70
N HIS A 227 -8.40 -0.87 3.03
CA HIS A 227 -7.59 -1.72 3.90
C HIS A 227 -7.71 -3.20 3.48
N HIS A 228 -8.91 -3.66 3.11
CA HIS A 228 -9.09 -5.02 2.62
C HIS A 228 -8.33 -5.27 1.31
N ILE A 229 -8.48 -4.42 0.29
CA ILE A 229 -7.78 -4.53 -1.01
C ILE A 229 -6.26 -4.57 -0.83
N PHE A 230 -5.72 -3.67 0.00
CA PHE A 230 -4.28 -3.58 0.21
C PHE A 230 -3.78 -4.76 1.08
N MET A 231 -4.54 -5.21 2.10
CA MET A 231 -4.18 -6.35 3.00
C MET A 231 -4.04 -7.68 2.26
N GLN A 232 -4.77 -7.82 1.17
CA GLN A 232 -4.81 -9.04 0.38
C GLN A 232 -3.51 -9.26 -0.41
N TYR A 233 -2.75 -8.20 -0.70
CA TYR A 233 -1.57 -8.34 -1.55
C TYR A 233 -0.25 -8.44 -0.81
N LEU A 234 -0.07 -7.73 0.31
CA LEU A 234 1.20 -7.71 1.02
C LEU A 234 1.43 -9.04 1.75
N SER A 235 1.64 -10.09 0.96
CA SER A 235 1.56 -11.51 1.31
C SER A 235 2.54 -11.93 2.41
N THR A 236 3.39 -11.02 2.84
CA THR A 236 4.45 -11.26 3.80
C THR A 236 4.06 -11.04 5.27
N VAL A 237 2.89 -10.49 5.60
CA VAL A 237 2.57 -10.15 6.99
C VAL A 237 2.11 -11.37 7.81
N ALA A 238 2.83 -11.62 8.91
CA ALA A 238 2.63 -12.65 9.94
C ALA A 238 1.21 -12.70 10.55
N GLU A 239 0.89 -13.80 11.27
CA GLU A 239 -0.40 -14.19 11.87
C GLU A 239 -1.36 -13.08 12.33
N VAL A 240 -0.85 -11.95 12.85
CA VAL A 240 -1.65 -10.78 13.26
C VAL A 240 -2.46 -10.19 12.08
N ALA A 241 -1.94 -10.27 10.85
CA ALA A 241 -2.66 -9.89 9.64
C ALA A 241 -3.76 -10.88 9.24
N ILE A 242 -3.67 -12.15 9.66
CA ILE A 242 -4.68 -13.17 9.34
C ILE A 242 -5.98 -12.88 10.08
N ASP A 243 -5.91 -12.49 11.36
CA ASP A 243 -7.09 -12.09 12.13
C ASP A 243 -7.75 -10.82 11.56
N GLU A 244 -6.95 -9.81 11.20
CA GLU A 244 -7.46 -8.59 10.56
C GLU A 244 -8.06 -8.88 9.17
N ARG A 245 -7.45 -9.79 8.38
CA ARG A 245 -8.00 -10.31 7.10
C ARG A 245 -9.32 -11.03 7.33
N ARG A 246 -9.39 -11.94 8.31
CA ARG A 246 -10.59 -12.70 8.67
C ARG A 246 -11.72 -11.77 9.06
N ASP A 247 -11.46 -10.76 9.90
CA ASP A 247 -12.49 -9.85 10.38
C ASP A 247 -13.00 -8.92 9.28
N SER A 248 -12.12 -8.51 8.35
CA SER A 248 -12.52 -7.76 7.15
C SER A 248 -13.38 -8.59 6.21
N LEU A 249 -13.00 -9.85 5.97
CA LEU A 249 -13.76 -10.78 5.13
C LEU A 249 -15.09 -11.16 5.77
N ARG A 250 -15.12 -11.38 7.08
CA ARG A 250 -16.35 -11.66 7.83
C ARG A 250 -17.34 -10.51 7.71
N LYS A 251 -16.87 -9.26 7.66
CA LYS A 251 -17.73 -8.09 7.40
C LYS A 251 -18.24 -8.06 5.97
N LYS A 252 -17.41 -8.39 4.98
CA LYS A 252 -17.84 -8.51 3.58
C LYS A 252 -18.89 -9.61 3.42
N VAL A 253 -18.63 -10.80 3.95
CA VAL A 253 -19.57 -11.93 4.01
C VAL A 253 -20.84 -11.56 4.76
N PHE A 254 -20.76 -10.82 5.86
CA PHE A 254 -21.96 -10.35 6.57
C PHE A 254 -22.80 -9.41 5.71
N LEU A 255 -22.18 -8.48 4.98
CA LEU A 255 -22.88 -7.57 4.06
C LEU A 255 -23.47 -8.31 2.86
N GLU A 256 -22.74 -9.28 2.30
CA GLU A 256 -23.20 -10.15 1.21
C GLU A 256 -24.37 -11.05 1.68
N ALA A 257 -24.28 -11.62 2.89
CA ALA A 257 -25.34 -12.41 3.49
C ALA A 257 -26.58 -11.56 3.83
N LEU A 258 -26.39 -10.32 4.30
CA LEU A 258 -27.50 -9.38 4.51
C LEU A 258 -28.22 -9.08 3.18
N LYS A 259 -27.45 -8.85 2.10
CA LYS A 259 -27.97 -8.64 0.75
C LYS A 259 -28.72 -9.87 0.22
N ALA A 260 -28.17 -11.07 0.42
CA ALA A 260 -28.83 -12.32 0.04
C ALA A 260 -30.10 -12.60 0.88
N GLY A 261 -30.07 -12.26 2.17
CA GLY A 261 -31.21 -12.42 3.08
C GLY A 261 -32.36 -11.48 2.78
N THR A 262 -32.09 -10.30 2.23
CA THR A 262 -33.14 -9.35 1.78
C THR A 262 -33.81 -9.74 0.46
N SER A 263 -33.15 -10.56 -0.37
CA SER A 263 -33.75 -11.13 -1.59
C SER A 263 -34.58 -12.39 -1.33
N ALA A 264 -34.54 -12.94 -0.12
CA ALA A 264 -35.26 -14.16 0.25
C ALA A 264 -36.39 -13.84 1.23
N SER A 265 -37.61 -13.68 0.72
CA SER A 265 -38.84 -13.85 1.50
C SER A 265 -39.05 -15.31 1.99
N SER A 266 -37.99 -16.12 2.06
CA SER A 266 -38.05 -17.57 2.31
C SER A 266 -37.01 -18.11 3.30
N LEU A 267 -36.24 -17.29 4.01
CA LEU A 267 -35.25 -17.81 5.00
C LEU A 267 -35.87 -18.38 6.30
N PHE A 268 -37.18 -18.61 6.36
CA PHE A 268 -37.80 -19.41 7.42
C PHE A 268 -37.96 -20.90 7.09
N MET A 269 -37.61 -21.34 5.87
CA MET A 269 -37.63 -22.77 5.48
C MET A 269 -36.34 -23.11 4.74
N GLY A 270 -35.48 -23.91 5.38
CA GLY A 270 -34.12 -24.21 4.92
C GLY A 270 -34.05 -25.06 3.66
N SER A 271 -34.02 -24.41 2.49
CA SER A 271 -33.49 -24.99 1.26
C SER A 271 -32.74 -23.92 0.46
N PHE A 272 -31.43 -24.08 0.29
CA PHE A 272 -30.64 -23.30 -0.67
C PHE A 272 -31.02 -23.74 -2.09
N SER A 273 -31.15 -22.80 -3.03
CA SER A 273 -31.35 -23.14 -4.45
C SER A 273 -30.01 -23.45 -5.13
N ASP A 274 -30.03 -24.17 -6.25
CA ASP A 274 -28.80 -24.48 -7.00
C ASP A 274 -28.02 -23.22 -7.44
N ASN A 275 -28.72 -22.12 -7.72
CA ASN A 275 -28.13 -20.81 -8.03
C ASN A 275 -27.47 -20.14 -6.81
N ASP A 276 -27.98 -20.39 -5.60
CA ASP A 276 -27.33 -19.94 -4.36
C ASP A 276 -26.07 -20.77 -4.10
N MET A 277 -26.08 -22.05 -4.50
CA MET A 277 -24.90 -22.92 -4.40
C MET A 277 -23.81 -22.55 -5.40
N GLU A 278 -24.16 -22.26 -6.65
CA GLU A 278 -23.20 -21.84 -7.68
C GLU A 278 -22.50 -20.52 -7.30
N LYS A 279 -23.23 -19.53 -6.76
CA LYS A 279 -22.64 -18.29 -6.24
C LYS A 279 -21.75 -18.51 -5.01
N LEU A 280 -22.09 -19.49 -4.16
CA LEU A 280 -21.27 -19.83 -3.01
C LEU A 280 -19.99 -20.55 -3.44
N GLU A 281 -20.05 -21.41 -4.46
CA GLU A 281 -18.89 -22.08 -5.05
C GLU A 281 -17.97 -21.10 -5.77
N GLU A 282 -18.51 -20.15 -6.55
CA GLU A 282 -17.72 -19.06 -7.14
C GLU A 282 -17.06 -18.20 -6.06
N SER A 283 -17.78 -17.88 -4.99
CA SER A 283 -17.22 -17.13 -3.85
C SER A 283 -16.14 -17.94 -3.13
N LEU A 284 -16.35 -19.24 -2.90
CA LEU A 284 -15.37 -20.14 -2.27
C LEU A 284 -14.12 -20.33 -3.13
N SER A 285 -14.27 -20.46 -4.44
CA SER A 285 -13.16 -20.54 -5.39
C SER A 285 -12.37 -19.23 -5.43
N PHE A 286 -13.07 -18.10 -5.47
CA PHE A 286 -12.48 -16.78 -5.32
C PHE A 286 -11.69 -16.69 -4.01
N TYR A 287 -12.27 -17.09 -2.87
CA TYR A 287 -11.56 -17.07 -1.57
C TYR A 287 -10.38 -18.06 -1.51
N ARG A 288 -10.47 -19.26 -2.08
CA ARG A 288 -9.37 -20.23 -2.14
C ARG A 288 -8.17 -19.69 -2.92
N SER A 289 -8.41 -19.16 -4.12
CA SER A 289 -7.38 -18.50 -4.92
C SER A 289 -6.76 -17.30 -4.21
N HIS A 290 -7.60 -16.58 -3.46
CA HIS A 290 -7.21 -15.37 -2.77
C HIS A 290 -6.34 -15.58 -1.52
N PHE A 291 -6.41 -16.77 -0.92
CA PHE A 291 -5.54 -17.18 0.19
C PHE A 291 -4.37 -18.08 -0.24
N SER A 292 -4.15 -18.27 -1.54
CA SER A 292 -3.20 -19.26 -2.07
C SER A 292 -3.47 -20.68 -1.55
N LEU A 293 -4.76 -20.98 -1.35
CA LEU A 293 -5.30 -22.30 -0.97
C LEU A 293 -6.10 -22.90 -2.12
N ASP A 294 -5.92 -22.40 -3.34
CA ASP A 294 -6.40 -23.02 -4.55
C ASP A 294 -5.53 -24.21 -4.94
N ASP A 295 -6.12 -25.13 -5.70
CA ASP A 295 -5.48 -26.40 -6.03
C ASP A 295 -4.17 -26.22 -6.81
N ALA A 296 -3.98 -25.10 -7.54
CA ALA A 296 -2.74 -24.80 -8.25
C ALA A 296 -1.64 -24.17 -7.37
N SER A 297 -2.00 -23.61 -6.21
CA SER A 297 -1.05 -23.09 -5.20
C SER A 297 -0.64 -24.14 -4.16
N LEU A 298 -1.33 -25.30 -4.14
CA LEU A 298 -1.14 -26.40 -3.19
C LEU A 298 -0.38 -27.61 -3.76
N GLU A 299 -0.10 -27.63 -5.08
CA GLU A 299 0.83 -28.55 -5.76
C GLU A 299 2.28 -28.02 -5.75
#